data_AF-A0A428TF56-F1
#
_entry.id   AF-A0A428TF56-F1
#
_cell.length_a   1.000
_cell.length_b   1.000
_cell.length_c   1.000
_cell.angle_alpha   90.00
_cell.angle_beta   90.00
_cell.angle_gamma   90.00
#
_symmetry.space_group_name_H-M   'P 1'
#
loop_
_entity.id
_entity.type
_entity.pdbx_description
1 polymer ?
#
loop_
_entity_poly.entity_id
_entity_poly.type
_entity_poly.pdbx_seq_one_letter_code
_entity_poly.pdbx_strand_id
1 'polypeptide(L)'
;MRDTYSGSTATLVLDAWLLSTRSAGMTDAEKMMRIFSCAWNSRLWTYQEGALPDALFFQFEDVAENLDDMRARLEGQIKKDAALRFTLGERLLFQYHSLRGFRNFDPRSENFILFILST
;
A
#
# COMPACT_ATOMS: atom_id res chain seq x y z
N MET A 1 -19.76 -6.30 3.75
CA MET A 1 -18.53 -5.93 4.51
C MET A 1 -17.82 -4.71 3.95
N ARG A 2 -17.86 -4.40 2.63
CA ARG A 2 -17.27 -3.16 2.09
C ARG A 2 -17.68 -1.91 2.86
N ASP A 3 -18.97 -1.73 3.15
CA ASP A 3 -19.46 -0.54 3.88
C ASP A 3 -18.84 -0.42 5.27
N THR A 4 -18.66 -1.54 5.96
CA THR A 4 -18.01 -1.59 7.29
C THR A 4 -16.55 -1.12 7.22
N TYR A 5 -15.80 -1.57 6.21
CA TYR A 5 -14.38 -1.20 6.07
C TYR A 5 -14.19 0.20 5.49
N SER A 6 -15.09 0.63 4.60
CA SER A 6 -15.06 1.97 4.00
C SER A 6 -15.42 3.06 5.01
N GLY A 7 -16.20 2.73 6.05
CA GLY A 7 -16.51 3.64 7.15
C GLY A 7 -15.39 3.79 8.19
N SER A 8 -14.28 3.07 8.06
CA SER A 8 -13.15 3.20 9.00
C SER A 8 -12.28 4.41 8.64
N THR A 9 -11.95 5.21 9.65
CA THR A 9 -11.03 6.36 9.51
C THR A 9 -9.61 5.92 9.19
N ALA A 10 -9.17 4.80 9.77
CA ALA A 10 -7.81 4.32 9.57
C ALA A 10 -7.71 2.81 9.80
N THR A 11 -6.77 2.17 9.11
CA THR A 11 -6.33 0.82 9.40
C THR A 11 -4.83 0.81 9.69
N LEU A 12 -4.44 0.07 10.74
CA LEU A 12 -3.05 -0.24 11.05
C LEU A 12 -2.79 -1.71 10.74
N VAL A 13 -1.88 -1.96 9.80
CA VAL A 13 -1.44 -3.31 9.44
C VAL A 13 -0.30 -3.74 10.35
N LEU A 14 -0.48 -4.92 10.96
CA LEU A 14 0.51 -5.59 11.79
C LEU A 14 0.98 -6.85 11.07
N ASP A 15 2.20 -6.84 10.56
CA ASP A 15 2.85 -7.98 9.91
C ASP A 15 4.11 -8.37 10.68
N ALA A 16 4.33 -9.66 10.90
CA ALA A 16 5.43 -10.14 11.74
C ALA A 16 6.82 -9.71 11.23
N TRP A 17 7.01 -9.66 9.91
CA TRP A 17 8.28 -9.24 9.33
C TRP A 17 8.50 -7.73 9.49
N LEU A 18 7.45 -6.93 9.32
CA LEU A 18 7.53 -5.47 9.54
C LEU A 18 7.77 -5.15 11.02
N LEU A 19 7.09 -5.84 11.94
CA LEU A 19 7.24 -5.66 13.38
C LEU A 19 8.64 -5.99 13.90
N SER A 20 9.38 -6.85 13.20
CA SER A 20 10.79 -7.16 13.51
C SER A 20 11.79 -6.34 12.68
N THR A 21 11.33 -5.33 11.95
CA THR A 21 12.15 -4.53 11.05
C THR A 21 12.17 -3.08 11.51
N ARG A 22 13.35 -2.60 11.93
CA ARG A 22 13.57 -1.18 12.21
C ARG A 22 13.55 -0.37 10.91
N SER A 23 12.71 0.67 10.84
CA SER A 23 12.57 1.49 9.64
C SER A 23 13.52 2.70 9.58
N ALA A 24 14.12 3.08 10.72
CA ALA A 24 15.11 4.15 10.78
C ALA A 24 16.27 3.92 9.80
N GLY A 25 16.53 4.92 8.95
CA GLY A 25 17.58 4.87 7.92
C GLY A 25 17.15 4.25 6.59
N MET A 26 15.97 3.62 6.50
CA MET A 26 15.44 3.10 5.24
C MET A 26 14.87 4.22 4.36
N THR A 27 15.04 4.06 3.05
CA THR A 27 14.36 4.90 2.05
C THR A 27 12.87 4.55 1.98
N ASP A 28 12.02 5.48 1.52
CA ASP A 28 10.59 5.20 1.31
C ASP A 28 10.40 4.08 0.27
N ALA A 29 11.27 3.99 -0.73
CA ALA A 29 11.27 2.90 -1.70
C ALA A 29 11.48 1.53 -1.04
N GLU A 30 12.44 1.42 -0.11
CA GLU A 30 12.69 0.17 0.64
C GLU A 30 11.50 -0.18 1.55
N LYS A 31 10.96 0.81 2.28
CA LYS A 31 9.79 0.59 3.14
C LYS A 31 8.59 0.09 2.33
N MET A 32 8.29 0.75 1.22
CA MET A 32 7.19 0.35 0.32
C MET A 32 7.42 -1.03 -0.30
N MET A 33 8.66 -1.35 -0.70
CA MET A 33 8.99 -2.68 -1.21
C MET A 33 8.70 -3.78 -0.18
N ARG A 34 9.08 -3.57 1.09
CA ARG A 34 8.77 -4.50 2.19
C ARG A 34 7.26 -4.63 2.43
N ILE A 35 6.56 -3.50 2.48
CA ILE A 35 5.09 -3.47 2.64
C ILE A 35 4.38 -4.26 1.54
N PHE A 36 4.76 -4.10 0.28
CA PHE A 36 4.12 -4.83 -0.82
C PHE A 36 4.57 -6.29 -0.95
N SER A 37 5.63 -6.68 -0.24
CA SER A 37 6.20 -8.03 -0.28
C SER A 37 5.88 -8.86 0.96
N CYS A 38 5.43 -8.25 2.06
CA CYS A 38 5.02 -8.98 3.26
C CYS A 38 3.62 -9.59 3.12
N ALA A 39 3.26 -10.52 4.01
CA ALA A 39 2.15 -11.45 3.79
C ALA A 39 0.77 -10.86 4.09
N TRP A 40 0.68 -9.60 4.53
CA TRP A 40 -0.56 -8.96 4.99
C TRP A 40 -1.68 -8.96 3.94
N ASN A 41 -1.34 -8.92 2.65
CA ASN A 41 -2.29 -8.87 1.54
C ASN A 41 -2.58 -10.24 0.90
N SER A 42 -2.07 -11.34 1.48
CA SER A 42 -2.28 -12.70 0.96
C SER A 42 -3.72 -13.21 1.07
N ARG A 43 -4.53 -12.60 1.93
CA ARG A 43 -5.95 -12.92 2.13
C ARG A 43 -6.80 -11.80 1.56
N LEU A 44 -7.85 -12.17 0.83
CA LEU A 44 -8.73 -11.19 0.19
C LEU A 44 -9.36 -10.22 1.19
N TRP A 45 -9.77 -10.70 2.36
CA TRP A 45 -10.44 -9.85 3.35
C TRP A 45 -9.48 -8.85 4.02
N THR A 46 -8.23 -9.21 4.30
CA THR A 46 -7.23 -8.27 4.86
C THR A 46 -6.82 -7.22 3.83
N TYR A 47 -6.79 -7.59 2.54
CA TYR A 47 -6.61 -6.62 1.47
C TYR A 47 -7.73 -5.58 1.45
N GLN A 48 -8.99 -6.01 1.55
CA GLN A 48 -10.13 -5.08 1.61
C GLN A 48 -10.10 -4.18 2.86
N GLU A 49 -9.72 -4.73 4.01
CA GLU A 49 -9.57 -4.01 5.28
C GLU A 49 -8.48 -2.94 5.23
N GLY A 50 -7.42 -3.13 4.44
CA GLY A 50 -6.37 -2.11 4.26
C GLY A 50 -6.67 -1.14 3.11
N ALA A 51 -7.30 -1.62 2.04
CA ALA A 51 -7.51 -0.82 0.85
C ALA A 51 -8.61 0.24 1.01
N LEU A 52 -9.72 -0.10 1.67
CA LEU A 52 -10.94 0.71 1.74
C LEU A 52 -10.88 1.93 2.71
N PRO A 53 -10.27 1.85 3.90
CA PRO A 53 -10.25 2.95 4.88
C PRO A 53 -9.48 4.17 4.44
N ASP A 54 -9.92 5.36 4.92
CA ASP A 54 -9.35 6.70 4.65
C ASP A 54 -7.83 6.73 4.79
N ALA A 55 -7.27 6.29 5.91
CA ALA A 55 -5.84 6.18 6.08
C ALA A 55 -5.38 4.72 6.23
N LEU A 56 -4.21 4.41 5.67
CA LEU A 56 -3.58 3.10 5.80
C LEU A 56 -2.16 3.25 6.37
N PHE A 57 -1.94 2.61 7.51
CA PHE A 57 -0.68 2.62 8.23
C PHE A 57 -0.07 1.21 8.29
N PHE A 58 1.25 1.16 8.33
CA PHE A 58 2.03 -0.07 8.54
C PHE A 58 2.94 0.09 9.74
N GLN A 59 2.83 -0.81 10.72
CA GLN A 59 3.68 -0.79 11.90
C GLN A 59 5.02 -1.47 11.60
N PHE A 60 6.11 -0.71 11.67
CA PHE A 60 7.48 -1.22 11.78
C PHE A 60 7.87 -1.40 13.25
N GLU A 61 9.06 -1.91 13.55
CA GLU A 61 9.54 -2.04 14.94
C GLU A 61 9.50 -0.72 15.70
N ASP A 62 9.85 0.39 15.02
CA ASP A 62 10.07 1.69 15.63
C ASP A 62 8.97 2.73 15.38
N VAL A 63 8.17 2.59 14.31
CA VAL A 63 7.16 3.60 13.93
C VAL A 63 6.04 3.03 13.05
N ALA A 64 4.85 3.62 13.15
CA ALA A 64 3.77 3.42 12.20
C ALA A 64 3.90 4.41 11.03
N GLU A 65 4.05 3.92 9.81
CA GLU A 65 4.20 4.75 8.61
C GLU A 65 2.89 4.82 7.83
N ASN A 66 2.49 6.03 7.43
CA ASN A 66 1.35 6.26 6.55
C ASN A 66 1.73 6.00 5.08
N LEU A 67 0.97 5.16 4.39
CA LEU A 67 1.28 4.77 3.01
C LEU A 67 1.14 5.92 2.02
N ASP A 68 0.14 6.79 2.19
CA ASP A 68 -0.13 7.90 1.28
C ASP A 68 0.97 8.97 1.41
N ASP A 69 1.48 9.21 2.63
CA ASP A 69 2.63 10.07 2.89
C ASP A 69 3.93 9.48 2.30
N MET A 70 4.17 8.18 2.48
CA MET A 70 5.31 7.47 1.86
C MET A 70 5.29 7.63 0.34
N ARG A 71 4.13 7.45 -0.30
CA ARG A 71 3.96 7.66 -1.74
C ARG A 71 4.29 9.09 -2.16
N ALA A 72 3.83 10.10 -1.43
CA ALA A 72 4.13 11.50 -1.75
C ALA A 72 5.65 11.81 -1.69
N ARG A 73 6.34 11.27 -0.68
CA ARG A 73 7.81 11.40 -0.56
C ARG A 73 8.54 10.64 -1.66
N LEU A 74 8.10 9.42 -1.99
CA LEU A 74 8.67 8.60 -3.07
C LEU A 74 8.58 9.32 -4.43
N GLU A 75 7.45 9.94 -4.76
CA GLU A 75 7.32 10.72 -5.99
C GLU A 75 8.32 11.88 -6.07
N GLY A 76 8.57 12.54 -4.94
CA GLY A 76 9.60 13.57 -4.84
C GLY A 76 11.02 13.02 -5.08
N GLN A 77 11.30 11.79 -4.63
CA GLN A 77 12.58 11.11 -4.84
C GLN A 77 12.75 10.65 -6.30
N ILE A 78 11.72 10.06 -6.90
CA ILE A 78 11.69 9.61 -8.31
C ILE A 78 12.02 10.76 -9.28
N LYS A 79 11.56 11.98 -9.00
CA LYS A 79 11.85 13.15 -9.84
C LYS A 79 13.33 13.57 -9.78
N LYS A 80 14.04 13.21 -8.72
CA LYS A 80 15.43 13.61 -8.46
C LYS A 80 16.44 12.50 -8.78
N ASP A 81 16.01 11.24 -8.70
CA ASP A 81 16.86 10.06 -8.92
C ASP A 81 16.37 9.25 -10.12
N ALA A 82 17.12 9.32 -11.21
CA ALA A 82 16.83 8.59 -12.44
C ALA A 82 16.94 7.06 -12.26
N ALA A 83 17.89 6.58 -11.45
CA ALA A 83 18.05 5.15 -11.23
C ALA A 83 16.84 4.59 -10.49
N LEU A 84 16.39 5.28 -9.42
CA LEU A 84 15.16 4.92 -8.72
C LEU A 84 13.95 4.96 -9.66
N ARG A 85 13.81 6.01 -10.46
CA ARG A 85 12.71 6.16 -11.44
C ARG A 85 12.61 4.98 -12.40
N PHE A 86 13.72 4.59 -13.03
CA PHE A 86 13.72 3.57 -14.08
C PHE A 86 13.77 2.13 -13.56
N THR A 87 14.02 1.91 -12.26
CA THR A 87 14.10 0.57 -11.67
C THR A 87 12.84 0.22 -10.88
N LEU A 88 12.70 0.79 -9.67
CA LEU A 88 11.68 0.41 -8.70
C LEU A 88 10.56 1.45 -8.57
N GLY A 89 10.86 2.72 -8.80
CA GLY A 89 9.97 3.84 -8.48
C GLY A 89 8.59 3.74 -9.12
N GLU A 90 8.54 3.64 -10.45
CA GLU A 90 7.28 3.53 -11.19
C GLU A 90 6.51 2.23 -10.82
N ARG A 91 7.24 1.14 -10.52
CA ARG A 91 6.61 -0.13 -10.12
C ARG A 91 5.96 -0.03 -8.73
N LEU A 92 6.62 0.64 -7.79
CA LEU A 92 6.08 0.88 -6.44
C LEU A 92 4.85 1.81 -6.48
N LEU A 93 4.88 2.85 -7.32
CA LEU A 93 3.71 3.71 -7.54
C LEU A 93 2.55 2.92 -8.16
N PHE A 94 2.82 2.03 -9.11
CA PHE A 94 1.78 1.16 -9.68
C PHE A 94 1.13 0.28 -8.60
N GLN A 95 1.92 -0.34 -7.71
CA GLN A 95 1.38 -1.15 -6.62
C GLN A 95 0.53 -0.33 -5.64
N TYR A 96 0.99 0.87 -5.30
CA TYR A 96 0.22 1.82 -4.52
C TYR A 96 -1.12 2.16 -5.20
N HIS A 97 -1.09 2.51 -6.49
CA HIS A 97 -2.31 2.87 -7.23
C HIS A 97 -3.26 1.70 -7.38
N SER A 98 -2.76 0.48 -7.55
CA SER A 98 -3.58 -0.74 -7.55
C SER A 98 -4.31 -0.90 -6.21
N LEU A 99 -3.57 -0.80 -5.10
CA LEU A 99 -4.13 -0.94 -3.75
C LEU A 99 -5.14 0.15 -3.41
N ARG A 100 -4.76 1.42 -3.56
CA ARG A 100 -5.61 2.56 -3.17
C ARG A 100 -6.70 2.84 -4.19
N GLY A 101 -6.49 2.45 -5.45
CA GLY A 101 -7.49 2.50 -6.50
C GLY A 101 -8.68 1.56 -6.26
N PHE A 102 -8.49 0.48 -5.49
CA PHE A 102 -9.56 -0.45 -5.09
C PHE A 102 -10.77 0.26 -4.44
N ARG A 103 -10.53 1.39 -3.76
CA ARG A 103 -11.57 2.25 -3.18
C ARG A 103 -12.57 2.80 -4.18
N ASN A 104 -12.09 3.08 -5.38
CA ASN A 104 -12.85 3.79 -6.41
C ASN A 104 -13.63 2.84 -7.32
N PHE A 105 -13.46 1.52 -7.16
CA PHE A 105 -14.21 0.56 -7.93
C PHE A 105 -15.62 0.38 -7.38
N ASP A 106 -16.61 0.68 -8.22
CA ASP A 106 -17.97 0.16 -8.02
C ASP A 106 -17.96 -1.36 -8.22
N PRO A 107 -18.32 -2.16 -7.22
CA PRO A 107 -18.35 -3.62 -7.32
C PRO A 107 -19.28 -4.15 -8.39
N ARG A 108 -20.24 -3.32 -8.83
CA ARG A 108 -21.24 -3.63 -9.84
C ARG A 108 -20.78 -3.22 -11.25
N SER A 109 -19.62 -2.58 -11.38
CA SER A 109 -19.06 -2.19 -12.67
C SER A 109 -18.33 -3.36 -13.36
N GLU A 110 -18.43 -3.44 -14.69
CA GLU A 110 -17.67 -4.42 -15.48
C GLU A 110 -16.15 -4.30 -15.26
N ASN A 111 -15.67 -3.08 -14.99
CA ASN A 111 -14.27 -2.79 -14.67
C ASN A 111 -13.79 -3.53 -13.40
N PHE A 112 -14.65 -3.70 -12.39
CA PHE A 112 -14.30 -4.44 -11.18
C PHE A 112 -14.16 -5.95 -11.43
N ILE A 113 -15.03 -6.50 -12.28
CA ILE A 113 -14.96 -7.92 -12.69
C ILE A 113 -13.67 -8.18 -13.47
N LEU A 114 -13.32 -7.30 -14.40
CA LEU A 114 -12.07 -7.40 -15.16
C LEU A 114 -10.82 -7.24 -14.29
N PHE A 115 -10.86 -6.39 -13.25
CA PHE A 115 -9.76 -6.22 -12.30
C PHE A 115 -9.47 -7.51 -11.52
N ILE A 116 -10.50 -8.19 -11.00
CA ILE A 116 -10.34 -9.46 -10.27
C ILE A 116 -9.83 -10.58 -11.18
N LEU A 117 -10.27 -10.64 -12.44
CA LEU A 117 -9.88 -11.69 -13.38
C LEU A 117 -8.50 -11.50 -14.01
N SER A 118 -7.87 -10.34 -13.82
CA SER A 118 -6.54 -10.00 -14.36
C SER A 118 -5.42 -10.05 -13.30
N THR A 119 -5.75 -10.39 -12.06
CA THR A 119 -4.79 -10.63 -10.96
C THR A 119 -4.53 -12.12 -10.79
#